data_AF-A0A8I6RA35-F1
#
_entry.id   AF-A0A8I6RA35-F1
#
_cell.length_a   1.000
_cell.length_b   1.000
_cell.length_c   1.000
_cell.angle_alpha   90.00
_cell.angle_beta   90.00
_cell.angle_gamma   90.00
#
_symmetry.space_group_name_H-M   'P 1'
#
loop_
_entity.id
_entity.type
_entity.pdbx_description
1 polymer ?
#
loop_
_entity_poly.entity_id
_entity_poly.type
_entity_poly.pdbx_seq_one_letter_code
_entity_poly.pdbx_strand_id
1 'polypeptide(L)'
;MFRSGLTKICCLVRNSQSACAALVTSTKLSPVISSAFWHNNPTMAVCRNFHGTFAISSLVQQTMKHGFLLPKQPLDVQVGRRNVIKYSLKTGKRKSVKAVLKRFYRLDWGIWIRTRCGRAKKLYKKSGNRIRRLRQHVFTNATQSYLLDKMVTRYWRKPRFYPEDPYNPYHKREEFPLTRKSPLPPDT
;
A
#
# COMPACT_ATOMS: atom_id res chain seq x y z
N MET A 1 48.38 9.97 10.58
CA MET A 1 48.58 9.47 9.19
C MET A 1 47.46 10.00 8.31
N PHE A 2 47.73 11.14 7.69
CA PHE A 2 46.86 11.83 6.75
C PHE A 2 46.90 11.14 5.39
N ARG A 3 45.75 10.97 4.73
CA ARG A 3 45.68 10.74 3.29
C ARG A 3 44.87 11.87 2.65
N SER A 4 45.60 12.71 1.91
CA SER A 4 45.17 13.54 0.79
C SER A 4 44.24 12.77 -0.18
N GLY A 5 43.31 13.35 -0.92
CA GLY A 5 43.21 14.72 -1.41
C GLY A 5 43.53 14.76 -2.91
N LEU A 6 42.54 15.16 -3.72
CA LEU A 6 42.58 15.63 -5.13
C LEU A 6 42.63 14.60 -6.28
N THR A 7 41.49 14.49 -6.98
CA THR A 7 41.41 14.66 -8.45
C THR A 7 40.12 15.40 -8.78
N LYS A 8 40.23 16.45 -9.60
CA LYS A 8 39.17 17.39 -10.02
C LYS A 8 39.30 17.56 -11.54
N ILE A 9 38.21 17.99 -12.20
CA ILE A 9 38.11 18.54 -13.58
C ILE A 9 37.96 17.43 -14.65
N CYS A 10 36.96 17.40 -15.54
CA CYS A 10 36.47 18.49 -16.38
C CYS A 10 34.97 18.43 -16.70
N CYS A 11 34.41 19.63 -16.84
CA CYS A 11 33.06 19.95 -17.30
C CYS A 11 32.89 19.65 -18.80
N LEU A 12 31.68 19.29 -19.21
CA LEU A 12 31.19 19.76 -20.51
C LEU A 12 29.67 19.96 -20.47
N VAL A 13 29.34 21.23 -20.23
CA VAL A 13 28.10 21.89 -20.60
C VAL A 13 27.90 21.75 -22.11
N ARG A 14 26.74 21.29 -22.55
CA ARG A 14 26.21 21.67 -23.87
C ARG A 14 24.70 21.83 -23.78
N ASN A 15 24.35 23.08 -23.52
CA ASN A 15 23.08 23.71 -23.75
C ASN A 15 22.91 23.89 -25.27
N SER A 16 21.80 23.45 -25.86
CA SER A 16 21.33 24.00 -27.13
C SER A 16 19.80 23.92 -27.16
N GLN A 17 19.20 25.07 -26.88
CA GLN A 17 17.82 25.38 -27.24
C GLN A 17 17.72 25.42 -28.77
N SER A 18 16.66 24.84 -29.32
CA SER A 18 16.16 25.23 -30.64
C SER A 18 14.65 25.35 -30.54
N ALA A 19 14.21 26.59 -30.54
CA ALA A 19 12.84 26.99 -30.79
C ALA A 19 12.45 26.63 -32.23
N CYS A 20 11.26 26.06 -32.40
CA CYS A 20 10.50 26.19 -33.64
C CYS A 20 9.05 26.48 -33.26
N ALA A 21 8.65 27.73 -33.45
CA ALA A 21 7.28 28.18 -33.47
C ALA A 21 6.70 27.97 -34.88
N ALA A 22 5.48 27.45 -34.98
CA ALA A 22 4.55 27.61 -36.11
C ALA A 22 3.17 27.12 -35.61
N LEU A 23 2.27 28.05 -35.29
CA LEU A 23 1.21 28.59 -36.16
C LEU A 23 0.13 27.56 -36.56
N VAL A 24 -0.99 27.67 -35.84
CA VAL A 24 -2.39 27.67 -36.28
C VAL A 24 -2.64 27.27 -37.75
N THR A 25 -3.41 26.20 -37.95
CA THR A 25 -4.54 26.21 -38.91
C THR A 25 -5.65 25.27 -38.45
N SER A 26 -6.84 25.84 -38.37
CA SER A 26 -8.15 25.24 -38.17
C SER A 26 -8.64 24.60 -39.47
N THR A 27 -9.16 23.37 -39.42
CA THR A 27 -10.16 22.88 -40.38
C THR A 27 -11.12 21.91 -39.69
N LYS A 28 -12.40 22.31 -39.67
CA LYS A 28 -13.58 21.50 -39.37
C LYS A 28 -13.68 20.30 -40.32
N LEU A 29 -14.29 19.21 -39.86
CA LEU A 29 -15.42 18.53 -40.54
C LEU A 29 -15.80 17.24 -39.77
N SER A 30 -17.04 17.22 -39.30
CA SER A 30 -17.81 16.01 -38.97
C SER A 30 -18.23 15.31 -40.27
N PRO A 31 -18.49 13.99 -40.21
CA PRO A 31 -19.87 13.59 -40.50
C PRO A 31 -20.41 12.48 -39.59
N VAL A 32 -21.71 12.57 -39.43
CA VAL A 32 -22.64 11.56 -38.90
C VAL A 32 -22.73 10.40 -39.89
N ILE A 33 -22.50 9.16 -39.44
CA ILE A 33 -23.05 7.95 -40.08
C ILE A 33 -23.51 6.98 -39.00
N SER A 34 -24.69 6.43 -39.26
CA SER A 34 -25.61 5.67 -38.41
C SER A 34 -25.15 4.27 -37.98
N SER A 35 -25.71 3.88 -36.84
CA SER A 35 -26.36 2.61 -36.50
C SER A 35 -25.80 1.25 -36.94
N ALA A 36 -25.75 0.39 -35.92
CA ALA A 36 -25.99 -1.05 -35.94
C ALA A 36 -24.88 -1.92 -36.53
N PHE A 37 -24.25 -2.73 -35.67
CA PHE A 37 -24.57 -4.15 -35.65
C PHE A 37 -23.99 -4.79 -34.38
N TRP A 38 -24.88 -5.41 -33.62
CA TRP A 38 -24.58 -6.37 -32.57
C TRP A 38 -23.64 -7.44 -33.11
N HIS A 39 -22.63 -7.86 -32.35
CA HIS A 39 -22.31 -9.28 -32.12
C HIS A 39 -21.55 -9.40 -30.80
N ASN A 40 -22.23 -10.01 -29.83
CA ASN A 40 -21.69 -10.47 -28.56
C ASN A 40 -20.65 -11.56 -28.80
N ASN A 41 -19.53 -11.52 -28.07
CA ASN A 41 -18.61 -12.65 -28.02
C ASN A 41 -18.00 -12.82 -26.61
N PRO A 42 -18.68 -13.55 -25.70
CA PRO A 42 -18.06 -14.08 -24.50
C PRO A 42 -17.65 -15.54 -24.72
N THR A 43 -16.35 -15.78 -24.80
CA THR A 43 -15.72 -17.10 -24.73
C THR A 43 -15.94 -17.72 -23.34
N MET A 44 -16.99 -18.54 -23.22
CA MET A 44 -17.23 -19.41 -22.08
C MET A 44 -16.28 -20.60 -22.10
N ALA A 45 -15.36 -20.67 -21.14
CA ALA A 45 -14.61 -21.87 -20.83
C ALA A 45 -15.52 -22.84 -20.07
N VAL A 46 -16.09 -23.82 -20.78
CA VAL A 46 -16.80 -24.96 -20.18
C VAL A 46 -15.78 -26.04 -19.84
N CYS A 47 -15.64 -26.32 -18.54
CA CYS A 47 -14.89 -27.46 -18.03
C CYS A 47 -15.56 -28.76 -18.51
N ARG A 48 -14.81 -29.59 -19.24
CA ARG A 48 -15.25 -30.92 -19.71
C ARG A 48 -15.30 -31.88 -18.52
N ASN A 49 -16.49 -32.41 -18.24
CA ASN A 49 -16.69 -33.53 -17.34
C ASN A 49 -16.26 -34.82 -18.05
N PHE A 50 -15.31 -35.54 -17.47
CA PHE A 50 -14.85 -36.84 -17.94
C PHE A 50 -15.65 -37.92 -17.19
N HIS A 51 -16.62 -38.54 -17.85
CA HIS A 51 -17.29 -39.75 -17.35
C HIS A 51 -16.40 -40.95 -17.66
N GLY A 52 -15.76 -41.49 -16.62
CA GLY A 52 -15.10 -42.79 -16.65
C GLY A 52 -15.86 -43.76 -15.75
N THR A 53 -16.66 -44.63 -16.34
CA THR A 53 -17.26 -45.80 -15.69
C THR A 53 -16.21 -46.89 -15.54
N PHE A 54 -15.95 -47.36 -14.32
CA PHE A 54 -15.36 -48.67 -14.08
C PHE A 54 -16.05 -49.30 -12.88
N ALA A 55 -16.74 -50.41 -13.14
CA ALA A 55 -17.27 -51.31 -12.14
C ALA A 55 -16.14 -52.17 -11.57
N ILE A 56 -16.09 -52.32 -10.24
CA ILE A 56 -15.44 -53.48 -9.59
C ILE A 56 -16.34 -53.95 -8.44
N SER A 57 -16.51 -55.26 -8.44
CA SER A 57 -17.28 -56.13 -7.58
C SER A 57 -16.88 -56.13 -6.10
N SER A 58 -17.92 -56.31 -5.28
CA SER A 58 -18.04 -56.96 -3.97
C SER A 58 -16.82 -57.51 -3.20
N LEU A 59 -16.96 -57.32 -1.87
CA LEU A 59 -16.80 -58.31 -0.78
C LEU A 59 -15.55 -58.18 0.11
N VAL A 60 -15.81 -58.35 1.42
CA VAL A 60 -14.91 -58.87 2.47
C VAL A 60 -14.24 -57.86 3.44
N GLN A 61 -14.96 -57.70 4.56
CA GLN A 61 -14.51 -57.73 5.97
C GLN A 61 -13.77 -56.55 6.61
N GLN A 62 -14.49 -56.02 7.62
CA GLN A 62 -13.99 -55.30 8.79
C GLN A 62 -12.73 -55.95 9.39
N THR A 63 -11.71 -55.12 9.62
CA THR A 63 -10.78 -55.33 10.72
C THR A 63 -10.76 -54.08 11.59
N MET A 64 -11.21 -54.28 12.83
CA MET A 64 -11.26 -53.28 13.90
C MET A 64 -9.84 -52.82 14.21
N LYS A 65 -9.43 -51.66 13.70
CA LYS A 65 -8.27 -50.95 14.24
C LYS A 65 -8.79 -50.07 15.36
N HIS A 66 -8.70 -50.56 16.59
CA HIS A 66 -8.76 -49.72 17.78
C HIS A 66 -7.55 -48.77 17.76
N GLY A 67 -7.67 -47.70 16.98
CA GLY A 67 -6.78 -46.58 17.02
C GLY A 67 -6.92 -45.95 18.39
N PHE A 68 -5.85 -46.05 19.17
CA PHE A 68 -5.65 -45.38 20.44
C PHE A 68 -6.05 -43.90 20.28
N LEU A 69 -7.22 -43.54 20.80
CA LEU A 69 -7.74 -42.17 20.75
C LEU A 69 -6.87 -41.32 21.69
N LEU A 70 -5.82 -40.72 21.13
CA LEU A 70 -5.09 -39.65 21.81
C LEU A 70 -6.10 -38.56 22.18
N PRO A 71 -6.05 -38.02 23.42
CA PRO A 71 -6.92 -36.93 23.81
C PRO A 71 -6.70 -35.76 22.85
N LYS A 72 -7.78 -35.38 22.15
CA LYS A 72 -7.86 -34.20 21.31
C LYS A 72 -7.42 -33.01 22.16
N GLN A 73 -6.24 -32.49 21.85
CA GLN A 73 -5.64 -31.33 22.52
C GLN A 73 -6.72 -30.25 22.66
N PRO A 74 -6.82 -29.57 23.83
CA PRO A 74 -7.83 -28.55 24.03
C PRO A 74 -7.72 -27.54 22.90
N LEU A 75 -8.87 -27.29 22.25
CA LEU A 75 -9.03 -26.27 21.22
C LEU A 75 -8.28 -25.02 21.70
N ASP A 76 -7.21 -24.67 20.97
CA ASP A 76 -6.40 -23.47 21.17
C ASP A 76 -7.36 -22.36 21.58
N VAL A 77 -7.41 -22.07 22.88
CA VAL A 77 -8.12 -20.91 23.40
C VAL A 77 -7.44 -19.80 22.64
N GLN A 78 -8.13 -19.26 21.64
CA GLN A 78 -7.67 -18.12 20.88
C GLN A 78 -7.69 -16.99 21.91
N VAL A 79 -6.67 -16.95 22.78
CA VAL A 79 -6.36 -15.86 23.68
C VAL A 79 -6.16 -14.74 22.69
N GLY A 80 -7.24 -13.99 22.45
CA GLY A 80 -7.35 -13.14 21.27
C GLY A 80 -6.07 -12.35 21.19
N ARG A 81 -5.26 -12.56 20.14
CA ARG A 81 -3.88 -12.09 20.08
C ARG A 81 -3.90 -10.58 20.30
N ARG A 82 -3.72 -10.15 21.55
CA ARG A 82 -3.84 -8.76 21.94
C ARG A 82 -2.62 -8.08 21.36
N ASN A 83 -2.76 -7.52 20.16
CA ASN A 83 -1.67 -6.85 19.45
C ASN A 83 -1.08 -5.69 20.28
N VAL A 84 -1.85 -5.15 21.23
CA VAL A 84 -1.50 -3.98 22.04
C VAL A 84 -1.28 -4.36 23.50
N ILE A 85 -0.10 -4.04 24.02
CA ILE A 85 0.24 -4.20 25.43
C ILE A 85 -0.09 -2.89 26.16
N LYS A 86 -1.19 -2.90 26.93
CA LYS A 86 -1.65 -1.74 27.72
C LYS A 86 -0.71 -1.43 28.89
N TYR A 87 -0.28 -2.45 29.61
CA TYR A 87 0.61 -2.35 30.76
C TYR A 87 1.70 -3.41 30.62
N SER A 88 2.96 -2.99 30.74
CA SER A 88 4.09 -3.91 30.75
C SER A 88 4.32 -4.48 32.15
N LEU A 89 4.73 -5.75 32.25
CA LEU A 89 5.00 -6.40 33.52
C LEU A 89 6.10 -5.70 34.34
N LYS A 90 7.18 -5.24 33.70
CA LYS A 90 8.31 -4.61 34.39
C LYS A 90 8.05 -3.15 34.80
N THR A 91 7.59 -2.32 33.85
CA THR A 91 7.50 -0.86 34.04
C THR A 91 6.09 -0.34 34.30
N GLY A 92 5.06 -1.18 34.21
CA GLY A 92 3.66 -0.75 34.22
C GLY A 92 3.22 0.14 33.04
N LYS A 93 4.14 0.60 32.18
CA LYS A 93 3.83 1.53 31.07
C LYS A 93 3.30 0.81 29.82
N ARG A 94 2.51 1.53 29.01
CA ARG A 94 2.05 1.09 27.69
C ARG A 94 3.22 0.89 26.72
N LYS A 95 3.15 -0.16 25.90
CA LYS A 95 4.13 -0.41 24.83
C LYS A 95 3.50 -0.15 23.47
N SER A 96 4.31 0.39 22.57
CA SER A 96 3.93 0.62 21.17
C SER A 96 4.17 -0.62 20.33
N VAL A 97 3.28 -0.85 19.36
CA VAL A 97 3.42 -1.96 18.42
C VAL A 97 4.49 -1.64 17.37
N LYS A 98 5.62 -2.37 17.41
CA LYS A 98 6.77 -2.11 16.54
C LYS A 98 6.48 -2.29 15.05
N ALA A 99 5.53 -3.17 14.71
CA ALA A 99 5.11 -3.37 13.33
C ALA A 99 4.51 -2.11 12.70
N VAL A 100 3.82 -1.27 13.48
CA VAL A 100 3.27 0.00 13.00
C VAL A 100 4.41 0.96 12.65
N LEU A 101 5.36 1.15 13.56
CA LEU A 101 6.47 2.08 13.40
C LEU A 101 7.36 1.74 12.19
N LYS A 102 7.49 0.46 11.85
CA LYS A 102 8.28 0.01 10.70
C LYS A 102 7.59 0.23 9.36
N ARG A 103 6.26 0.35 9.33
CA ARG A 103 5.44 0.30 8.09
C ARG A 103 4.75 1.61 7.77
N PHE A 104 4.49 2.42 8.78
CA PHE A 104 3.73 3.66 8.67
C PHE A 104 4.56 4.83 9.21
N TYR A 105 4.43 5.98 8.56
CA TYR A 105 5.02 7.24 8.99
C TYR A 105 3.91 8.19 9.47
N ARG A 106 4.15 8.96 10.54
CA ARG A 106 3.15 9.85 11.17
C ARG A 106 3.51 11.31 10.88
N LEU A 107 2.57 12.06 10.30
CA LEU A 107 2.68 13.51 10.11
C LEU A 107 2.10 14.23 11.32
N ASP A 108 2.49 15.47 11.61
CA ASP A 108 2.09 16.11 12.88
C ASP A 108 0.59 16.37 13.02
N TRP A 109 -0.06 16.79 11.94
CA TRP A 109 -1.48 17.17 11.93
C TRP A 109 -2.47 16.02 12.14
N GLY A 110 -2.06 14.74 12.05
CA GLY A 110 -2.97 13.64 12.40
C GLY A 110 -2.83 12.36 11.59
N ILE A 111 -2.38 12.49 10.35
CA ILE A 111 -2.50 11.41 9.37
C ILE A 111 -1.28 10.49 9.35
N TRP A 112 -1.49 9.26 8.87
CA TRP A 112 -0.42 8.31 8.61
C TRP A 112 -0.22 8.11 7.11
N ILE A 113 1.03 7.97 6.71
CA ILE A 113 1.44 7.61 5.35
C ILE A 113 1.87 6.14 5.34
N ARG A 114 1.47 5.43 4.28
CA ARG A 114 1.91 4.06 3.98
C ARG A 114 2.30 3.90 2.51
N THR A 115 3.08 2.87 2.23
CA THR A 115 3.28 2.38 0.86
C THR A 115 2.18 1.40 0.47
N ARG A 116 1.87 1.30 -0.83
CA ARG A 116 0.98 0.24 -1.34
C ARG A 116 1.64 -1.14 -1.22
N CYS A 117 0.83 -2.13 -0.88
CA CYS A 117 1.29 -3.51 -0.69
C CYS A 117 1.78 -4.10 -2.03
N GLY A 118 2.79 -4.98 -1.95
CA GLY A 118 3.28 -5.72 -3.11
C GLY A 118 4.04 -4.88 -4.14
N ARG A 119 4.45 -3.63 -3.83
CA ARG A 119 5.17 -2.76 -4.78
C ARG A 119 6.44 -3.37 -5.36
N ALA A 120 7.18 -4.17 -4.58
CA ALA A 120 8.44 -4.79 -4.98
C ALA A 120 8.29 -6.24 -5.46
N LYS A 121 7.07 -6.80 -5.52
CA LYS A 121 6.86 -8.22 -5.86
C LYS A 121 6.33 -8.38 -7.28
N LYS A 122 6.79 -9.40 -8.00
CA LYS A 122 6.31 -9.78 -9.35
C LYS A 122 6.22 -8.58 -10.31
N LEU A 123 7.27 -7.76 -10.37
CA LEU A 123 7.28 -6.55 -11.21
C LEU A 123 7.19 -6.87 -12.70
N TYR A 124 7.84 -7.94 -13.15
CA TYR A 124 7.83 -8.40 -14.54
C TYR A 124 6.43 -8.74 -15.07
N LYS A 125 5.48 -9.12 -14.21
CA LYS A 125 4.09 -9.42 -14.61
C LYS A 125 3.17 -8.19 -14.62
N LYS A 126 3.66 -7.02 -14.16
CA LYS A 126 2.82 -5.84 -13.95
C LYS A 126 3.04 -4.84 -15.08
N SER A 127 1.95 -4.26 -15.58
CA SER A 127 2.03 -3.15 -16.52
C SER A 127 2.71 -1.92 -15.90
N GLY A 128 3.33 -1.08 -16.74
CA GLY A 128 4.01 0.14 -16.30
C GLY A 128 3.11 1.06 -15.47
N ASN A 129 1.85 1.25 -15.89
CA ASN A 129 0.85 2.03 -15.15
C ASN A 129 0.56 1.46 -13.75
N ARG A 130 0.47 0.13 -13.61
CA ARG A 130 0.28 -0.52 -12.31
C ARG A 130 1.50 -0.32 -11.42
N ILE A 131 2.71 -0.42 -11.97
CA ILE A 131 3.96 -0.19 -11.23
C ILE A 131 4.02 1.26 -10.72
N ARG A 132 3.70 2.24 -11.56
CA ARG A 132 3.65 3.67 -11.19
C ARG A 132 2.73 3.91 -9.99
N ARG A 133 1.50 3.40 -10.03
CA ARG A 133 0.54 3.51 -8.90
C ARG A 133 1.03 2.84 -7.62
N LEU A 134 1.72 1.70 -7.72
CA LEU A 134 2.24 0.98 -6.55
C LEU A 134 3.44 1.67 -5.89
N ARG A 135 4.20 2.48 -6.64
CA ARG A 135 5.33 3.23 -6.12
C ARG A 135 4.89 4.42 -5.25
N GLN A 136 3.68 4.93 -5.46
CA GLN A 136 3.13 6.09 -4.76
C GLN A 136 2.89 5.79 -3.26
N HIS A 137 3.20 6.78 -2.44
CA HIS A 137 2.79 6.84 -1.05
C HIS A 137 1.33 7.27 -0.98
N VAL A 138 0.56 6.64 -0.09
CA VAL A 138 -0.86 6.92 0.07
C VAL A 138 -1.19 7.10 1.54
N PHE A 139 -2.12 7.99 1.82
CA PHE A 139 -2.68 8.17 3.14
C PHE A 139 -3.50 6.98 3.64
N THR A 140 -3.66 6.88 4.95
CA THR A 140 -4.59 5.97 5.60
C THR A 140 -5.99 6.59 5.70
N ASN A 141 -7.02 5.74 5.79
CA ASN A 141 -8.37 6.20 6.12
C ASN A 141 -8.40 6.76 7.56
N ALA A 142 -9.36 7.62 7.89
CA ALA A 142 -9.58 8.17 9.23
C ALA A 142 -9.69 7.07 10.31
N THR A 143 -10.46 6.01 10.05
CA THR A 143 -10.61 4.87 10.97
C THR A 143 -9.27 4.16 11.25
N GLN A 144 -8.46 4.00 10.20
CA GLN A 144 -7.13 3.40 10.31
C GLN A 144 -6.19 4.31 11.11
N SER A 145 -6.18 5.61 10.81
CA SER A 145 -5.37 6.59 11.56
C SER A 145 -5.72 6.58 13.05
N TYR A 146 -7.01 6.52 13.38
CA TYR A 146 -7.47 6.42 14.78
C TYR A 146 -6.97 5.14 15.46
N LEU A 147 -7.08 3.99 14.79
CA LEU A 147 -6.55 2.72 15.29
C LEU A 147 -5.04 2.78 15.53
N LEU A 148 -4.27 3.32 14.58
CA LEU A 148 -2.81 3.43 14.68
C LEU A 148 -2.39 4.31 15.85
N ASP A 149 -3.09 5.43 16.07
CA ASP A 149 -2.85 6.32 17.21
C ASP A 149 -3.15 5.63 18.54
N LYS A 150 -4.09 4.69 18.60
CA LYS A 150 -4.28 3.83 19.77
C LYS A 150 -3.13 2.84 19.93
N MET A 151 -2.60 2.26 18.85
CA MET A 151 -1.52 1.26 18.94
C MET A 151 -0.15 1.86 19.33
N VAL A 152 -0.01 3.18 19.25
CA VAL A 152 1.25 3.90 19.44
C VAL A 152 1.19 4.83 20.66
N THR A 153 2.35 5.14 21.25
CA THR A 153 2.46 5.99 22.45
C THR A 153 2.61 7.47 22.08
N ARG A 154 2.34 8.38 23.04
CA ARG A 154 2.48 9.85 22.86
C ARG A 154 3.87 10.26 22.36
N TYR A 155 4.91 9.53 22.73
CA TYR A 155 6.28 9.77 22.28
C TYR A 155 6.43 9.87 20.75
N TRP A 156 5.72 9.02 20.00
CA TRP A 156 5.78 9.00 18.53
C TRP A 156 4.82 9.99 17.87
N ARG A 157 3.84 10.50 18.63
CA ARG A 157 2.92 11.55 18.17
C ARG A 157 3.48 12.96 18.40
N LYS A 158 4.58 13.08 19.14
CA LYS A 158 5.26 14.35 19.38
C LYS A 158 5.94 14.83 18.09
N PRO A 159 5.70 16.09 17.66
CA PRO A 159 6.39 16.69 16.52
C PRO A 159 7.90 16.66 16.66
N ARG A 160 8.60 16.45 15.54
CA ARG A 160 10.07 16.42 15.44
C ARG A 160 10.51 17.17 14.20
N PHE A 161 11.61 17.90 14.34
CA PHE A 161 12.23 18.65 13.26
C PHE A 161 13.61 18.07 13.00
N TYR A 162 13.75 17.35 11.90
CA TYR A 162 15.04 16.83 11.46
C TYR A 162 15.61 17.77 10.38
N PRO A 163 16.94 17.95 10.31
CA PRO A 163 17.55 18.91 9.39
C PRO A 163 17.22 18.72 7.90
N GLU A 164 16.90 17.50 7.42
CA GLU A 164 16.63 17.26 5.99
C GLU A 164 15.51 16.22 5.79
N ASP A 165 14.35 16.43 6.42
CA ASP A 165 13.19 15.53 6.22
C ASP A 165 12.45 15.89 4.91
N PRO A 166 12.38 14.98 3.91
CA PRO A 166 11.61 15.22 2.69
C PRO A 166 10.11 15.44 2.95
N TYR A 167 9.59 15.02 4.12
CA TYR A 167 8.19 15.22 4.48
C TYR A 167 7.90 16.53 5.22
N ASN A 168 8.92 17.32 5.58
CA ASN A 168 8.77 18.54 6.38
C ASN A 168 7.65 19.50 5.88
N PRO A 169 7.49 19.76 4.57
CA PRO A 169 6.42 20.64 4.07
C PRO A 169 5.01 20.14 4.37
N TYR A 170 4.80 18.83 4.52
CA TYR A 170 3.48 18.22 4.66
C TYR A 170 3.00 18.12 6.11
N HIS A 171 3.79 18.57 7.09
CA HIS A 171 3.40 18.53 8.51
C HIS A 171 2.28 19.53 8.84
N LYS A 172 2.10 20.57 8.02
CA LYS A 172 1.03 21.55 8.11
C LYS A 172 -0.05 21.24 7.06
N ARG A 173 -1.31 21.58 7.38
CA ARG A 173 -2.45 21.46 6.48
C ARG A 173 -3.28 22.72 6.65
N GLU A 174 -3.04 23.70 5.80
CA GLU A 174 -3.71 25.00 5.88
C GLU A 174 -4.86 25.14 4.87
N GLU A 175 -5.02 24.20 3.93
CA GLU A 175 -6.05 24.27 2.89
C GLU A 175 -7.42 23.82 3.41
N PHE A 176 -7.44 22.99 4.46
CA PHE A 176 -8.67 22.41 4.98
C PHE A 176 -9.23 23.25 6.12
N PRO A 177 -10.40 23.91 5.96
CA PRO A 177 -10.89 24.91 6.92
C PRO A 177 -10.97 24.41 8.36
N LEU A 178 -11.34 23.15 8.58
CA LEU A 178 -11.57 22.60 9.92
C LEU A 178 -10.28 22.29 10.70
N THR A 179 -9.16 22.03 10.03
CA THR A 179 -7.90 21.60 10.69
C THR A 179 -6.80 22.65 10.63
N ARG A 180 -7.10 23.77 9.99
CA ARG A 180 -6.18 24.87 9.73
C ARG A 180 -5.88 25.65 11.00
N LYS A 181 -4.63 26.09 11.16
CA LYS A 181 -4.17 26.79 12.37
C LYS A 181 -4.14 28.30 12.19
N SER A 182 -3.84 28.75 10.99
CA SER A 182 -3.76 30.17 10.66
C SER A 182 -5.08 30.67 10.05
N PRO A 183 -5.53 31.91 10.30
CA PRO A 183 -6.71 32.50 9.64
C PRO A 183 -6.46 32.72 8.14
N LEU A 184 -7.53 32.89 7.33
CA LEU A 184 -7.37 32.99 5.86
C LEU A 184 -6.90 34.42 5.62
N PRO A 185 -6.01 34.66 4.66
CA PRO A 185 -5.84 36.02 4.20
C PRO A 185 -7.22 36.56 3.77
N PRO A 186 -7.52 37.84 4.03
CA PRO A 186 -8.76 38.44 3.54
C PRO A 186 -8.82 38.28 2.02
N ASP A 187 -10.01 37.97 1.50
CA ASP A 187 -10.24 37.85 0.06
C ASP A 187 -9.96 39.23 -0.58
N THR A 188 -8.94 39.29 -1.44
CA THR A 188 -8.54 40.50 -2.18
C THR A 188 -9.25 40.62 -3.52
#